data_AF-A0A346B149-F1
#
_entry.id   AF-A0A346B149-F1
#
_cell.length_a   1.000
_cell.length_b   1.000
_cell.length_c   1.000
_cell.angle_alpha   90.00
_cell.angle_beta   90.00
_cell.angle_gamma   90.00
#
_symmetry.space_group_name_H-M   'P 1'
#
loop_
_entity.id
_entity.type
_entity.pdbx_description
1 polymer ?
#
loop_
_entity_poly.entity_id
_entity_poly.type
_entity_poly.pdbx_seq_one_letter_code
_entity_poly.pdbx_strand_id
1 'polypeptide(L)' 'MNKRNHEHYKDPTPYDAIKKLQAEADAADARRMDDALRIAKMAFAAAGFELVERIVLKNVRTGKVYK' A
#
# COMPACT_ATOMS: atom_id res chain seq x y z
N MET A 1 7.41 13.99 -13.08
CA MET A 1 6.70 13.63 -14.33
C MET A 1 6.17 14.88 -14.98
N ASN A 2 6.43 15.05 -16.27
CA ASN A 2 5.95 16.18 -17.05
C ASN A 2 4.43 16.05 -17.28
N LYS A 3 3.66 17.13 -17.09
CA LYS A 3 2.21 17.19 -17.37
C LYS A 3 1.92 17.75 -18.77
N ARG A 4 2.90 17.63 -19.66
CA ARG A 4 2.82 18.10 -21.03
C ARG A 4 2.95 16.90 -21.97
N ASN A 5 2.18 16.90 -23.04
CA ASN A 5 2.27 15.89 -24.08
C ASN A 5 3.53 16.11 -24.95
N HIS A 6 3.72 15.26 -25.96
CA HIS A 6 4.84 15.36 -26.91
C HIS A 6 4.85 16.68 -27.71
N GLU A 7 3.70 17.33 -27.82
CA GLU A 7 3.52 18.64 -28.48
C GLU A 7 3.66 19.82 -27.52
N HIS A 8 4.08 19.57 -26.27
CA HIS A 8 4.24 20.56 -25.19
C HIS A 8 2.96 21.24 -24.69
N TYR A 9 1.77 20.83 -25.16
CA TYR A 9 0.51 21.25 -24.56
C TYR A 9 0.37 20.69 -23.15
N LYS A 10 -0.25 21.47 -22.26
CA LYS A 10 -0.60 21.02 -20.91
C LYS A 10 -1.73 20.00 -21.00
N ASP A 11 -1.36 18.75 -21.15
CA ASP A 11 -2.25 17.60 -21.10
C ASP A 11 -1.90 16.73 -19.88
N PRO A 12 -2.65 16.86 -18.77
CA PRO A 12 -2.42 16.05 -17.58
C PRO A 12 -3.00 14.64 -17.70
N THR A 13 -3.71 14.28 -18.78
CA THR A 13 -4.43 13.00 -18.90
C THR A 13 -3.53 11.78 -18.65
N PRO A 14 -2.35 11.66 -19.26
CA PRO A 14 -1.45 10.52 -18.97
C PRO A 14 -0.93 10.54 -17.53
N TYR A 15 -0.64 11.72 -17.00
CA TYR A 15 -0.18 11.88 -15.62
C TYR A 15 -1.26 11.44 -14.61
N ASP A 16 -2.50 11.88 -14.82
CA ASP A 16 -3.62 11.56 -13.95
C ASP A 16 -3.98 10.07 -14.01
N ALA A 17 -3.89 9.45 -15.19
CA ALA A 17 -4.08 8.00 -15.35
C ALA A 17 -3.04 7.20 -14.56
N ILE A 18 -1.74 7.53 -14.70
CA ILE A 18 -0.66 6.86 -13.96
C ILE A 18 -0.84 7.07 -12.45
N LYS A 19 -1.20 8.29 -12.03
CA LYS A 19 -1.42 8.62 -10.63
C LYS A 19 -2.58 7.80 -10.03
N LYS A 20 -3.69 7.64 -10.76
CA LYS A 20 -4.81 6.80 -10.32
C LYS A 20 -4.39 5.34 -10.16
N LEU A 21 -3.69 4.77 -11.15
CA LEU A 21 -3.19 3.40 -11.09
C LEU A 21 -2.27 3.17 -9.88
N GLN A 22 -1.36 4.12 -9.62
CA GLN A 22 -0.48 4.05 -8.45
C GLN A 22 -1.28 4.10 -7.14
N ALA A 23 -2.30 4.95 -7.05
CA ALA A 23 -3.15 5.06 -5.86
C ALA A 23 -3.95 3.77 -5.61
N GLU A 24 -4.46 3.13 -6.66
CA GLU A 24 -5.16 1.85 -6.58
C GLU A 24 -4.22 0.72 -6.13
N ALA A 25 -2.99 0.67 -6.65
CA ALA A 25 -1.99 -0.30 -6.23
C ALA A 25 -1.58 -0.12 -4.76
N ASP A 26 -1.39 1.12 -4.32
CA ASP A 26 -1.10 1.44 -2.92
C ASP A 26 -2.26 1.06 -1.99
N ALA A 27 -3.51 1.28 -2.41
CA ALA A 27 -4.69 0.86 -1.65
C ALA A 27 -4.82 -0.66 -1.57
N ALA A 28 -4.51 -1.39 -2.66
CA ALA A 28 -4.53 -2.84 -2.68
C ALA A 28 -3.50 -3.44 -1.72
N ASP A 29 -2.32 -2.85 -1.64
CA ASP A 29 -1.30 -3.28 -0.69
C ASP A 29 -1.69 -3.02 0.77
N ALA A 30 -2.33 -1.87 1.06
CA ALA A 30 -2.85 -1.60 2.40
C ALA A 30 -3.85 -2.69 2.83
N ARG A 31 -4.78 -3.07 1.95
CA ARG A 31 -5.74 -4.16 2.20
C ARG A 31 -5.04 -5.50 2.48
N ARG A 32 -4.04 -5.87 1.66
CA ARG A 32 -3.26 -7.10 1.87
C ARG A 32 -2.54 -7.11 3.22
N MET A 33 -2.05 -5.95 3.65
CA MET A 33 -1.38 -5.81 4.93
C MET A 33 -2.35 -5.97 6.10
N ASP A 34 -3.55 -5.38 6.02
CA ASP A 34 -4.60 -5.56 7.02
C ASP A 34 -5.03 -7.03 7.14
N ASP A 35 -5.18 -7.72 6.00
CA ASP A 35 -5.46 -9.16 5.98
C ASP A 35 -4.35 -10.00 6.62
N ALA A 36 -3.09 -9.69 6.34
CA ALA A 36 -1.95 -10.38 6.94
C ALA A 36 -1.92 -10.17 8.47
N LEU A 37 -2.18 -8.96 8.96
CA LEU A 37 -2.28 -8.68 10.39
C LEU A 37 -3.41 -9.45 11.05
N ARG A 38 -4.57 -9.53 10.40
CA ARG A 38 -5.72 -10.31 10.90
C ARG A 38 -5.36 -11.78 11.02
N ILE A 39 -4.72 -12.37 10.00
CA ILE A 39 -4.29 -13.77 10.01
C ILE A 39 -3.24 -14.00 11.11
N ALA A 40 -2.26 -13.11 11.26
CA ALA A 40 -1.24 -13.22 12.30
C ALA A 40 -1.87 -13.19 13.71
N LYS A 41 -2.80 -12.27 13.97
CA LYS A 41 -3.54 -12.20 15.23
C LYS A 41 -4.31 -13.48 15.52
N MET A 42 -4.98 -14.04 14.51
CA MET A 42 -5.68 -15.32 14.64
C MET A 42 -4.72 -16.47 14.98
N ALA A 43 -3.54 -16.50 14.34
CA ALA A 43 -2.52 -17.51 14.61
C ALA A 43 -1.96 -17.40 16.03
N PHE A 44 -1.67 -16.19 16.51
CA PHE A 44 -1.20 -15.97 17.89
C PHE A 44 -2.26 -16.39 18.91
N ALA A 45 -3.52 -15.99 18.70
CA ALA A 45 -4.62 -16.37 19.56
C ALA A 45 -4.81 -17.90 19.62
N ALA A 46 -4.73 -18.58 18.47
CA ALA A 46 -4.82 -20.04 18.40
C ALA A 46 -3.66 -20.74 19.14
N ALA A 47 -2.49 -20.11 19.19
CA ALA A 47 -1.32 -20.60 19.92
C ALA A 47 -1.28 -20.17 21.40
N GLY A 48 -2.31 -19.47 21.91
CA GLY A 48 -2.38 -19.02 23.30
C GLY A 48 -1.51 -17.79 23.61
N PHE A 49 -1.08 -17.04 22.59
CA PHE A 49 -0.31 -15.81 22.75
C PHE A 49 -1.18 -14.57 22.50
N GLU A 50 -0.99 -13.56 23.35
CA GLU A 50 -1.56 -12.23 23.15
C GLU A 50 -0.49 -11.26 22.67
N LEU A 51 -0.89 -10.33 21.80
CA LEU A 51 -0.01 -9.29 21.29
C LEU A 51 0.07 -8.13 22.32
N VAL A 52 1.21 -8.00 23.00
CA VAL A 52 1.41 -6.97 24.04
C VAL A 52 1.75 -5.60 23.45
N GLU A 53 2.41 -5.57 22.29
CA GLU A 53 2.78 -4.34 21.58
C GLU A 53 2.24 -4.33 20.14
N ARG A 54 2.68 -3.38 19.30
CA ARG A 54 2.28 -3.29 17.89
C ARG A 54 3.16 -4.15 16.99
N ILE A 55 2.58 -4.69 15.93
CA ILE A 55 3.34 -5.34 14.84
C ILE A 55 3.75 -4.27 13.84
N VAL A 56 5.06 -4.12 13.62
CA VAL A 56 5.61 -3.24 12.58
C VAL A 56 5.76 -4.03 11.29
N LEU A 57 5.15 -3.55 10.21
CA LEU A 57 5.23 -4.16 8.88
C LEU A 57 5.87 -3.22 7.88
N LYS A 58 6.65 -3.78 6.96
CA LYS A 58 7.21 -3.05 5.82
C LYS A 58 6.63 -3.62 4.54
N ASN A 59 5.99 -2.78 3.75
CA ASN A 59 5.59 -3.15 2.40
C ASN A 59 6.84 -3.20 1.51
N VAL A 60 7.17 -4.37 0.98
CA VAL A 60 8.36 -4.61 0.15
C VAL A 60 8.30 -3.82 -1.17
N ARG A 61 7.12 -3.67 -1.78
CA ARG A 61 6.95 -2.96 -3.05
C ARG A 61 7.13 -1.45 -2.90
N THR A 62 6.51 -0.86 -1.88
CA THR A 62 6.50 0.60 -1.71
C THR A 62 7.59 1.11 -0.77
N GLY A 63 8.20 0.22 0.01
CA GLY A 63 9.14 0.57 1.08
C GLY A 63 8.48 1.21 2.31
N LYS A 64 7.16 1.47 2.27
CA LYS A 64 6.42 2.09 3.38
C LYS A 64 6.46 1.19 4.61
N VAL A 65 6.78 1.79 5.75
CA VAL A 65 6.77 1.13 7.06
C VAL A 65 5.52 1.58 7.81
N TYR A 66 4.74 0.60 8.24
CA TYR A 66 3.54 0.77 9.03
C TYR A 66 3.87 0.34 10.45
N LYS A 67 3.67 1.25 11.38
CA LYS A 67 4.04 1.10 12.79
C LYS A 67 2.82 1.28 13.66
#